data_AF-A0AAV4JPZ0-F1
#
_entry.id   AF-A0AAV4JPZ0-F1
#
_cell.length_a   1.000
_cell.length_b   1.000
_cell.length_c   1.000
_cell.angle_alpha   90.00
_cell.angle_beta   90.00
_cell.angle_gamma   90.00
#
_symmetry.space_group_name_H-M   'P 1'
#
loop_
_entity.id
_entity.type
_entity.pdbx_description
1 polymer ?
#
loop_
_entity_poly.entity_id
_entity_poly.type
_entity_poly.pdbx_seq_one_letter_code
_entity_poly.pdbx_strand_id
1 'polypeptide(L)'
;MAWAMGTWRIDMTRSEKLVEQSLASGYPKEVCTDELLGQLRVNISADGDVVVSKTEFPGMPAKETRYKFGEQFEMDTAKGKVKV
;
A
#
# COMPACT_ATOMS: atom_id res chain seq x y z
N MET A 1 -9.67 -13.78 -8.55
CA MET A 1 -9.02 -12.99 -7.49
C MET A 1 -7.72 -13.62 -6.97
N ALA A 2 -7.56 -14.94 -7.05
CA ALA A 2 -6.32 -15.64 -6.67
C ALA A 2 -5.03 -15.06 -7.31
N TRP A 3 -5.13 -14.43 -8.49
CA TRP A 3 -3.99 -13.82 -9.19
C TRP A 3 -3.39 -12.60 -8.50
N ALA A 4 -4.14 -11.91 -7.63
CA ALA A 4 -3.64 -10.75 -6.88
C ALA A 4 -3.07 -11.12 -5.50
N MET A 5 -3.26 -12.38 -5.06
CA MET A 5 -2.75 -12.84 -3.77
C MET A 5 -1.25 -13.09 -3.84
N GLY A 6 -0.55 -12.76 -2.77
CA GLY A 6 0.90 -12.95 -2.65
C GLY A 6 1.62 -11.72 -2.12
N THR A 7 2.95 -11.77 -2.18
CA THR A 7 3.82 -10.66 -1.80
C THR A 7 4.34 -9.97 -3.05
N TRP A 8 4.06 -8.68 -3.15
CA TRP A 8 4.43 -7.81 -4.24
C TRP A 8 5.51 -6.83 -3.78
N ARG A 9 6.36 -6.44 -4.73
CA ARG A 9 7.33 -5.36 -4.56
C ARG A 9 7.16 -4.37 -5.71
N ILE A 10 7.49 -3.12 -5.44
CA ILE A 10 7.46 -2.10 -6.45
C ILE A 10 8.70 -2.22 -7.34
N ASP A 11 8.46 -2.29 -8.64
CA ASP A 11 9.52 -2.15 -9.63
C ASP A 11 9.65 -0.67 -9.99
N MET A 12 10.64 0.00 -9.40
CA MET A 12 10.87 1.43 -9.62
C MET A 12 11.26 1.75 -11.07
N THR A 13 11.79 0.78 -11.83
CA THR A 13 12.11 0.98 -13.26
C THR A 13 10.86 1.11 -14.13
N ARG A 14 9.70 0.68 -13.59
CA ARG A 14 8.39 0.71 -14.26
C ARG A 14 7.39 1.64 -13.57
N SER A 15 7.82 2.33 -12.51
CA SER A 15 6.94 3.13 -11.64
C SER A 15 7.27 4.62 -11.77
N GLU A 16 7.03 5.15 -12.97
CA GLU A 16 7.25 6.57 -13.24
C GLU A 16 6.41 7.45 -12.30
N LYS A 17 7.03 8.52 -11.76
CA LYS A 17 6.40 9.52 -10.88
C LYS A 17 5.93 9.02 -9.51
N LEU A 18 6.28 7.80 -9.09
CA LEU A 18 5.86 7.29 -7.78
C LEU A 18 6.37 8.16 -6.62
N VAL A 19 7.59 8.70 -6.72
CA VAL A 19 8.12 9.66 -5.73
C VAL A 19 7.23 10.90 -5.64
N GLU A 20 6.92 11.53 -6.78
CA GLU A 20 6.08 12.74 -6.83
C GLU A 20 4.68 12.48 -6.27
N GLN A 21 4.09 11.33 -6.63
CA GLN A 21 2.79 10.92 -6.13
C GLN A 21 2.81 10.68 -4.62
N SER A 22 3.86 10.04 -4.10
CA SER A 22 4.00 9.75 -2.66
C SER A 22 4.10 11.05 -1.86
N LEU A 23 4.90 12.00 -2.32
CA LEU A 23 5.00 13.34 -1.75
C LEU A 23 3.66 14.08 -1.77
N ALA A 24 2.96 14.11 -2.91
CA ALA A 24 1.66 14.76 -3.05
C ALA A 24 0.56 14.08 -2.20
N SER A 25 0.74 12.79 -1.90
CA SER A 25 -0.13 12.02 -1.02
C SER A 25 0.12 12.30 0.47
N GLY A 26 1.14 13.09 0.82
CA GLY A 26 1.44 13.50 2.18
C GLY A 26 2.38 12.57 2.94
N TYR A 27 3.08 11.66 2.23
CA TYR A 27 4.14 10.87 2.85
C TYR A 27 5.33 11.78 3.21
N PRO A 28 6.06 11.48 4.32
CA PRO A 28 7.25 12.23 4.69
C PRO A 28 8.30 12.22 3.56
N LYS A 29 9.02 13.33 3.38
CA LYS A 29 9.99 13.45 2.27
C LYS A 29 11.13 12.45 2.41
N GLU A 30 11.49 12.13 3.65
CA GLU A 30 12.57 11.22 4.03
C GLU A 30 12.33 9.79 3.54
N VAL A 31 11.06 9.42 3.34
CA VAL A 31 10.66 8.10 2.86
C VAL A 31 10.31 8.08 1.37
N CYS A 32 10.12 9.26 0.74
CA CYS A 32 9.78 9.38 -0.68
C CYS A 32 11.04 9.40 -1.57
N THR A 33 11.84 8.34 -1.51
CA THR A 33 13.00 8.13 -2.38
C THR A 33 12.82 6.85 -3.18
N ASP A 34 13.42 6.77 -4.36
CA ASP A 34 13.35 5.55 -5.19
C ASP A 34 13.87 4.33 -4.44
N GLU A 35 14.93 4.50 -3.64
CA GLU A 35 15.53 3.43 -2.84
C GLU A 35 14.56 2.87 -1.79
N LEU A 36 13.85 3.74 -1.06
CA LEU A 36 12.93 3.32 0.00
C LEU A 36 11.59 2.85 -0.56
N LEU A 37 11.08 3.52 -1.60
CA LEU A 37 9.86 3.11 -2.30
C LEU A 37 10.04 1.76 -3.01
N GLY A 38 11.21 1.49 -3.59
CA GLY A 38 11.53 0.19 -4.19
C GLY A 38 11.63 -0.96 -3.19
N GLN A 39 11.75 -0.65 -1.90
CA GLN A 39 11.74 -1.63 -0.82
C GLN A 39 10.33 -1.88 -0.25
N LEU A 40 9.32 -1.14 -0.69
CA LEU A 40 7.93 -1.32 -0.28
C LEU A 40 7.46 -2.74 -0.61
N ARG A 41 6.84 -3.39 0.39
CA ARG A 41 6.23 -4.71 0.22
C ARG A 41 4.73 -4.62 0.45
N VAL A 42 3.96 -5.19 -0.46
CA VAL A 42 2.52 -5.37 -0.28
C VAL A 42 2.25 -6.86 -0.20
N ASN A 43 1.75 -7.34 0.92
CA ASN A 43 1.24 -8.69 1.05
C ASN A 43 -0.29 -8.66 0.96
N ILE A 44 -0.86 -9.44 0.05
CA ILE A 44 -2.29 -9.57 -0.10
C ILE A 44 -2.65 -11.04 0.13
N SER A 45 -3.51 -11.28 1.12
CA SER A 45 -4.03 -12.59 1.49
C SER A 45 -5.55 -12.55 1.63
N ALA A 46 -6.17 -13.73 1.57
CA ALA A 46 -7.61 -13.87 1.82
C ALA A 46 -7.82 -14.83 3.00
N ASP A 47 -8.73 -14.45 3.90
CA ASP A 47 -9.27 -15.28 4.97
C ASP A 47 -10.78 -15.38 4.78
N GLY A 48 -11.22 -16.49 4.17
CA GLY A 48 -12.60 -16.65 3.72
C GLY A 48 -12.99 -15.61 2.66
N ASP A 49 -13.95 -14.74 3.01
CA ASP A 49 -14.46 -13.65 2.19
C ASP A 49 -13.75 -12.30 2.43
N VAL A 50 -12.89 -12.23 3.45
CA VAL A 50 -12.13 -11.03 3.79
C VAL A 50 -10.78 -11.05 3.09
N VAL A 51 -10.47 -9.98 2.36
CA VAL A 51 -9.12 -9.72 1.87
C VAL A 51 -8.38 -8.83 2.86
N VAL A 52 -7.16 -9.25 3.17
CA VAL A 52 -6.21 -8.53 4.02
C VAL A 52 -5.07 -8.07 3.13
N SER A 53 -4.88 -6.75 3.05
CA SER A 53 -3.77 -6.11 2.37
C SER A 53 -2.87 -5.44 3.39
N LYS A 54 -1.64 -5.94 3.54
CA LYS A 54 -0.62 -5.39 4.42
C LYS A 54 0.46 -4.70 3.59
N THR A 55 0.65 -3.41 3.82
CA THR A 55 1.70 -2.61 3.20
C THR A 55 2.79 -2.31 4.22
N GLU A 56 4.02 -2.72 3.92
CA GLU A 56 5.20 -2.50 4.73
C GLU A 56 6.13 -1.54 4.01
N PHE A 57 6.37 -0.40 4.66
CA PHE A 57 7.18 0.69 4.14
C PHE A 57 8.37 0.88 5.09
N PRO A 58 9.63 0.78 4.62
CA PRO A 58 10.79 1.02 5.48
C PRO A 58 10.78 2.44 6.07
N GLY A 59 10.84 2.54 7.41
CA GLY A 59 10.78 3.83 8.10
C GLY A 59 9.37 4.32 8.44
N MET A 60 8.32 3.52 8.17
CA MET A 60 6.96 3.80 8.64
C MET A 60 6.32 2.57 9.29
N PRO A 61 5.30 2.77 10.16
CA PRO A 61 4.48 1.67 10.65
C PRO A 61 3.82 0.93 9.49
N ALA A 62 3.79 -0.41 9.55
CA ALA A 62 3.05 -1.21 8.60
C ALA A 62 1.56 -0.85 8.66
N LYS A 63 0.94 -0.78 7.48
CA LYS A 63 -0.50 -0.52 7.35
C LYS A 63 -1.20 -1.80 6.94
N GLU A 64 -2.30 -2.12 7.59
CA GLU A 64 -3.15 -3.25 7.23
C GLU A 64 -4.54 -2.74 6.90
N THR A 65 -5.11 -3.23 5.81
CA THR A 65 -6.47 -2.93 5.40
C THR A 65 -7.20 -4.24 5.20
N ARG A 66 -8.35 -4.38 5.85
CA ARG A 66 -9.23 -5.55 5.74
C ARG A 66 -10.53 -5.13 5.08
N TYR A 67 -10.91 -5.80 4.01
CA TYR A 67 -12.11 -5.45 3.26
C TYR A 67 -12.76 -6.67 2.62
N LYS A 68 -14.06 -6.54 2.31
CA LYS A 68 -14.85 -7.51 1.55
C LYS A 68 -15.25 -6.88 0.23
N PHE A 69 -15.31 -7.69 -0.82
CA PHE A 69 -15.71 -7.17 -2.14
C PHE A 69 -17.19 -6.84 -2.18
N GLY A 70 -17.51 -5.64 -2.66
CA GLY A 70 -18.89 -5.14 -2.74
C GLY A 70 -19.39 -4.47 -1.45
N GLU A 71 -18.56 -4.41 -0.40
CA GLU A 71 -18.87 -3.71 0.85
C GLU A 71 -17.99 -2.46 0.99
N GLN A 72 -18.54 -1.42 1.61
CA GLN A 72 -17.78 -0.23 1.96
C GLN A 72 -16.79 -0.55 3.09
N PHE A 73 -15.59 0.04 3.02
CA PHE A 73 -14.59 -0.12 4.07
C PHE A 73 -13.84 1.18 4.36
N GLU A 74 -13.19 1.24 5.52
CA GLU A 74 -12.33 2.36 5.90
C GLU A 74 -10.86 2.02 5.65
N MET A 75 -10.13 2.98 5.10
CA MET A 75 -8.71 2.83 4.79
C MET A 75 -7.89 3.98 5.42
N ASP A 76 -6.81 3.63 6.10
CA ASP A 76 -5.86 4.57 6.70
C ASP A 76 -4.86 5.08 5.66
N THR A 77 -5.11 6.28 5.13
CA THR A 77 -4.19 6.94 4.18
C THR A 77 -3.18 7.81 4.92
N ALA A 78 -2.16 8.33 4.21
CA ALA A 78 -1.24 9.32 4.78
C ALA A 78 -1.95 10.65 5.14
N LYS A 79 -3.15 10.91 4.60
CA LYS A 79 -3.99 12.09 4.89
C LYS A 79 -5.06 11.83 5.94
N GLY A 80 -5.09 10.63 6.54
CA GLY A 80 -6.12 10.20 7.49
C GLY A 80 -7.03 9.11 6.94
N LYS A 81 -8.11 8.81 7.67
CA LYS A 81 -9.08 7.76 7.31
C LYS A 81 -10.01 8.21 6.20
N VAL A 82 -10.15 7.37 5.18
CA VAL A 82 -11.05 7.59 4.05
C VAL A 82 -11.97 6.38 3.90
N LYS A 83 -13.25 6.62 3.60
CA LYS A 83 -14.22 5.57 3.23
C LYS A 83 -14.11 5.29 1.74
N VAL A 84 -13.99 4.02 1.40
CA VAL A 84 -13.87 3.49 0.03
C VAL A 84 -15.07 2.60 -0.27
#